data_AF-A0A7C6XED2-F1
#
_entry.id   AF-A0A7C6XED2-F1
#
_cell.length_a   1.000
_cell.length_b   1.000
_cell.length_c   1.000
_cell.angle_alpha   90.00
_cell.angle_beta   90.00
_cell.angle_gamma   90.00
#
_symmetry.space_group_name_H-M   'P 1'
#
loop_
_entity.id
_entity.type
_entity.pdbx_description
1 polymer ?
#
loop_
_entity_poly.entity_id
_entity_poly.type
_entity_poly.pdbx_seq_one_letter_code
_entity_poly.pdbx_strand_id
1 'polypeptide(L)'
;MRRLTVVLGVPVDEVTQAEALDRIEEFVARGGRLHQVATVNSDFLARALADPELLHILRHVDLATADGMPLVWASRVLGGSIPERVTGADLVPALAERFAASGRSLFLLGARPEVAQTAAERLCERFPGLRISGVYSPPMADLESMDHATILRRVNAARPDALLVAFGNPKQEKWIHRHRHSLEVPVAIGIGASLDFIAGSARRAPVWIQQAGAEWLWRLGNEPGRLWRRYAGDFRHLAPGLIRYWRLTRQTRSPRPPEEGSDGIRAIGPHSIGVAGRFGADQRGAFETLALRSLVGGLAERMREEPEATSPPGSSGHVYVDLRACTYIDSAGLGCLASLAHEARARGYDIRVYPGSPAIRRLLGLGGLDQHLGAADDVEGVG
;
A
#
# COMPACT_ATOMS: atom_id res chain seq x y z
N MET A 1 -1.09 11.00 -9.05
CA MET A 1 -1.54 10.57 -7.71
C MET A 1 -1.95 9.10 -7.75
N ARG A 2 -1.91 8.38 -6.63
CA ARG A 2 -2.27 6.96 -6.54
C ARG A 2 -3.77 6.81 -6.33
N ARG A 3 -4.39 5.84 -6.99
CA ARG A 3 -5.79 5.48 -6.75
C ARG A 3 -5.84 4.48 -5.60
N LEU A 4 -6.35 4.92 -4.47
CA LEU A 4 -6.32 4.15 -3.23
C LEU A 4 -7.74 3.90 -2.71
N THR A 5 -7.93 2.74 -2.10
CA THR A 5 -9.02 2.44 -1.17
C THR A 5 -8.41 2.23 0.21
N VAL A 6 -8.95 2.86 1.25
CA VAL A 6 -8.52 2.58 2.64
C VAL A 6 -9.37 1.49 3.27
N VAL A 7 -8.75 0.38 3.68
CA VAL A 7 -9.40 -0.70 4.43
C VAL A 7 -8.81 -0.77 5.83
N LEU A 8 -9.62 -0.47 6.85
CA LEU A 8 -9.19 -0.46 8.27
C LEU A 8 -7.91 0.36 8.55
N GLY A 9 -7.77 1.50 7.87
CA GLY A 9 -6.63 2.39 8.04
C GLY A 9 -5.40 2.04 7.20
N VAL A 10 -5.44 0.96 6.42
CA VAL A 10 -4.42 0.57 5.45
C VAL A 10 -4.83 0.99 4.04
N PRO A 11 -4.07 1.87 3.35
CA PRO A 11 -4.29 2.19 1.95
C PRO A 11 -3.89 1.01 1.05
N VAL A 12 -4.76 0.67 0.11
CA VAL A 12 -4.54 -0.39 -0.90
C VAL A 12 -4.77 0.21 -2.29
N ASP A 13 -3.86 -0.06 -3.22
CA ASP A 13 -3.97 0.44 -4.58
C ASP A 13 -5.06 -0.28 -5.37
N GLU A 14 -5.86 0.52 -6.09
CA GLU A 14 -6.89 0.04 -7.01
C GLU A 14 -6.24 -0.26 -8.37
N VAL A 15 -5.48 -1.35 -8.42
CA VAL A 15 -4.73 -1.76 -9.61
C VAL A 15 -5.06 -3.20 -10.00
N THR A 16 -5.06 -3.42 -11.31
CA THR A 16 -4.95 -4.75 -11.91
C THR A 16 -3.52 -5.27 -11.82
N GLN A 17 -3.31 -6.55 -12.10
CA GLN A 17 -1.99 -7.15 -12.18
C GLN A 17 -1.14 -6.48 -13.26
N ALA A 18 -1.73 -6.16 -14.41
CA ALA A 18 -1.03 -5.46 -15.48
C ALA A 18 -0.54 -4.09 -15.02
N GLU A 19 -1.42 -3.28 -14.41
CA GLU A 19 -1.05 -1.96 -13.88
C GLU A 19 -0.03 -2.04 -12.73
N ALA A 20 -0.12 -3.08 -11.88
CA ALA A 20 0.85 -3.32 -10.82
C ALA A 20 2.24 -3.64 -11.40
N LEU A 21 2.32 -4.44 -12.46
CA LEU A 21 3.57 -4.73 -13.17
C LEU A 21 4.12 -3.49 -13.88
N ASP A 22 3.28 -2.72 -14.56
CA ASP A 22 3.67 -1.46 -15.22
C ASP A 22 4.29 -0.50 -14.19
N ARG A 23 3.69 -0.42 -12.99
CA ARG A 23 4.20 0.39 -11.89
C ARG A 23 5.55 -0.10 -11.37
N ILE A 24 5.72 -1.41 -11.22
CA ILE A 24 7.00 -1.99 -10.80
C ILE A 24 8.09 -1.66 -11.82
N GLU A 25 7.80 -1.79 -13.11
CA GLU A 25 8.75 -1.43 -14.17
C GLU A 25 9.07 0.06 -14.21
N GLU A 26 8.08 0.93 -13.93
CA GLU A 26 8.29 2.37 -13.74
C GLU A 26 9.27 2.64 -12.58
N PHE A 27 9.09 1.97 -11.44
CA PHE A 27 10.01 2.10 -10.31
C PHE A 27 11.42 1.64 -10.64
N VAL A 28 11.56 0.53 -11.36
CA VAL A 28 12.86 0.04 -11.85
C VAL A 28 13.51 1.05 -12.80
N ALA A 29 12.76 1.57 -13.77
CA ALA A 29 13.27 2.53 -14.75
C ALA A 29 13.65 3.86 -14.12
N ARG A 30 12.89 4.33 -13.13
CA ARG A 30 13.14 5.56 -12.39
C ARG A 30 14.41 5.47 -11.55
N GLY A 31 14.63 4.33 -10.89
CA GLY A 31 15.75 4.13 -9.98
C GLY A 31 15.81 5.14 -8.83
N GLY A 32 17.00 5.30 -8.25
CA GLY A 32 17.24 6.21 -7.13
C GLY A 32 16.88 5.57 -5.79
N ARG A 33 15.76 5.98 -5.17
CA ARG A 33 15.34 5.42 -3.87
C ARG A 33 14.71 4.04 -4.05
N LEU A 34 14.77 3.22 -3.00
CA LEU A 34 13.99 1.99 -2.94
C LEU A 34 12.48 2.29 -3.00
N HIS A 35 11.77 1.54 -3.84
CA HIS A 35 10.33 1.44 -3.84
C HIS A 35 9.89 0.11 -3.19
N GLN A 36 9.08 0.20 -2.14
CA GLN A 36 8.57 -0.98 -1.42
C GLN A 36 7.20 -1.38 -1.95
N VAL A 37 7.03 -2.67 -2.29
CA VAL A 37 5.77 -3.27 -2.71
C VAL A 37 5.30 -4.30 -1.70
N ALA A 38 4.03 -4.21 -1.29
CA ALA A 38 3.40 -5.15 -0.36
C ALA A 38 2.18 -5.81 -0.99
N THR A 39 2.05 -7.13 -0.84
CA THR A 39 0.87 -7.89 -1.29
C THR A 39 -0.08 -8.09 -0.10
N VAL A 40 -0.94 -7.11 0.16
CA VAL A 40 -1.75 -7.00 1.38
C VAL A 40 -2.91 -7.98 1.34
N ASN A 41 -2.97 -8.87 2.33
CA ASN A 41 -4.10 -9.79 2.54
C ASN A 41 -4.75 -9.58 3.92
N SER A 42 -5.76 -10.38 4.26
CA SER A 42 -6.48 -10.25 5.54
C SER A 42 -5.57 -10.35 6.79
N ASP A 43 -4.53 -11.18 6.76
CA ASP A 43 -3.59 -11.33 7.89
C ASP A 43 -2.73 -10.08 8.07
N PHE A 44 -2.40 -9.36 6.99
CA PHE A 44 -1.73 -8.06 7.07
C PHE A 44 -2.61 -7.07 7.82
N LEU A 45 -3.90 -6.98 7.43
CA LEU A 45 -4.85 -6.09 8.09
C LEU A 45 -5.02 -6.45 9.57
N ALA A 46 -5.17 -7.75 9.88
CA ALA A 46 -5.38 -8.22 11.25
C ALA A 46 -4.17 -7.91 12.14
N ARG A 47 -2.95 -8.12 11.63
CA ARG A 47 -1.71 -7.81 12.35
C ARG A 47 -1.49 -6.31 12.48
N ALA A 48 -1.75 -5.53 11.43
CA ALA A 48 -1.56 -4.08 11.46
C ALA A 48 -2.44 -3.40 12.54
N LEU A 49 -3.62 -3.96 12.84
CA LEU A 49 -4.44 -3.47 13.96
C LEU A 49 -3.81 -3.65 15.35
N ALA A 50 -2.87 -4.59 15.49
CA ALA A 50 -2.15 -4.88 16.74
C ALA A 50 -0.67 -4.45 16.71
N ASP A 51 -0.17 -3.99 15.56
CA ASP A 51 1.23 -3.68 15.31
C ASP A 51 1.34 -2.30 14.65
N PRO A 52 1.52 -1.22 15.45
CA PRO A 52 1.61 0.14 14.95
C PRO A 52 2.76 0.35 13.95
N GLU A 53 3.87 -0.37 14.10
CA GLU A 53 5.01 -0.32 13.17
C GLU A 53 4.59 -0.88 11.80
N LEU A 54 3.95 -2.05 11.76
CA LEU A 54 3.45 -2.61 10.51
C LEU A 54 2.42 -1.68 9.84
N LEU A 55 1.49 -1.12 10.62
CA LEU A 55 0.50 -0.19 10.10
C LEU A 55 1.14 1.07 9.51
N HIS A 56 2.16 1.61 10.18
CA HIS A 56 2.95 2.71 9.66
C HIS A 56 3.62 2.32 8.34
N ILE A 57 4.26 1.15 8.26
CA ILE A 57 4.92 0.68 7.03
C ILE A 57 3.93 0.58 5.87
N LEU A 58 2.78 -0.08 6.08
CA LEU A 58 1.78 -0.28 5.03
C LEU A 58 1.15 1.02 4.52
N ARG A 59 1.24 2.12 5.26
CA ARG A 59 0.82 3.45 4.80
C ARG A 59 1.86 4.16 3.93
N HIS A 60 3.12 3.73 4.02
CA HIS A 60 4.25 4.36 3.35
C HIS A 60 4.84 3.52 2.22
N VAL A 61 4.35 2.30 2.00
CA VAL A 61 4.72 1.51 0.81
C VAL A 61 4.32 2.24 -0.47
N ASP A 62 5.09 2.02 -1.52
CA ASP A 62 4.91 2.66 -2.83
C ASP A 62 3.82 1.99 -3.67
N LEU A 63 3.56 0.72 -3.40
CA LEU A 63 2.49 -0.07 -4.02
C LEU A 63 1.98 -1.13 -3.02
N ALA A 64 0.69 -1.13 -2.74
CA ALA A 64 0.00 -2.10 -1.91
C ALA A 64 -1.05 -2.82 -2.76
N THR A 65 -0.75 -4.05 -3.19
CA THR A 65 -1.69 -4.84 -4.01
C THR A 65 -2.67 -5.63 -3.15
N ALA A 66 -3.84 -5.95 -3.69
CA ALA A 66 -4.85 -6.72 -2.98
C ALA A 66 -4.63 -8.25 -3.12
N ASP A 67 -3.98 -8.87 -2.14
CA ASP A 67 -3.69 -10.31 -2.11
C ASP A 67 -4.87 -11.12 -1.55
N GLY A 68 -5.94 -11.22 -2.34
CA GLY A 68 -7.06 -12.13 -2.09
C GLY A 68 -8.44 -11.49 -2.16
N MET A 69 -9.44 -12.32 -2.45
CA MET A 69 -10.83 -11.86 -2.64
C MET A 69 -11.49 -11.20 -1.43
N PRO A 70 -11.21 -11.59 -0.17
CA PRO A 70 -11.80 -10.88 0.98
C PRO A 70 -11.52 -9.38 0.97
N LEU A 71 -10.33 -8.95 0.52
CA LEU A 71 -9.97 -7.54 0.44
C LEU A 71 -10.72 -6.82 -0.69
N VAL A 72 -10.84 -7.48 -1.84
CA VAL A 72 -11.63 -6.99 -2.99
C VAL A 72 -13.10 -6.82 -2.59
N TRP A 73 -13.69 -7.79 -1.89
CA TRP A 73 -15.07 -7.69 -1.40
C TRP A 73 -15.24 -6.59 -0.35
N ALA A 74 -14.29 -6.48 0.60
CA ALA A 74 -14.32 -5.42 1.60
C ALA A 74 -14.27 -4.03 0.96
N SER A 75 -13.40 -3.83 -0.04
CA SER A 75 -13.34 -2.58 -0.81
C SER A 75 -14.70 -2.21 -1.41
N ARG A 76 -15.35 -3.13 -2.12
CA ARG A 76 -16.67 -2.89 -2.74
C ARG A 76 -17.76 -2.51 -1.74
N VAL A 77 -17.78 -3.19 -0.58
CA VAL A 77 -18.76 -2.89 0.48
C VAL A 77 -18.52 -1.52 1.13
N LEU A 78 -17.28 -1.06 1.14
CA LEU A 78 -16.88 0.19 1.78
C LEU A 78 -16.79 1.39 0.80
N GLY A 79 -17.20 1.23 -0.46
CA GLY A 79 -17.22 2.28 -1.48
C GLY A 79 -15.92 2.44 -2.28
N GLY A 80 -14.99 1.49 -2.14
CA GLY A 80 -13.80 1.38 -2.98
C GLY A 80 -14.02 0.59 -4.27
N SER A 81 -13.02 0.63 -5.15
CA SER A 81 -13.05 0.03 -6.49
C SER A 81 -11.83 -0.81 -6.83
N ILE A 82 -11.33 -1.63 -5.89
CA ILE A 82 -10.26 -2.58 -6.20
C ILE A 82 -10.75 -3.52 -7.33
N PRO A 83 -10.09 -3.53 -8.51
CA PRO A 83 -10.63 -4.19 -9.70
C PRO A 83 -10.54 -5.71 -9.59
N GLU A 84 -9.39 -6.22 -9.15
CA GLU A 84 -9.13 -7.66 -9.03
C GLU A 84 -8.18 -7.98 -7.87
N ARG A 85 -8.02 -9.29 -7.60
CA ARG A 85 -6.97 -9.76 -6.68
C ARG A 85 -5.63 -9.80 -7.42
N VAL A 86 -4.59 -9.30 -6.79
CA VAL A 86 -3.21 -9.34 -7.29
C VAL A 86 -2.33 -9.95 -6.21
N THR A 87 -2.07 -11.25 -6.36
CA THR A 87 -1.35 -12.05 -5.36
C THR A 87 0.13 -12.11 -5.67
N GLY A 88 0.99 -12.28 -4.65
CA GLY A 88 2.42 -12.49 -4.88
C GLY A 88 2.70 -13.72 -5.75
N ALA A 89 1.89 -14.77 -5.63
CA ALA A 89 2.05 -16.01 -6.38
C ALA A 89 1.73 -15.86 -7.88
N ASP A 90 0.91 -14.88 -8.25
CA ASP A 90 0.61 -14.52 -9.64
C ASP A 90 1.56 -13.42 -10.15
N LEU A 91 1.91 -12.46 -9.29
CA LEU A 91 2.77 -11.32 -9.61
C LEU A 91 4.21 -11.75 -9.93
N VAL A 92 4.79 -12.68 -9.16
CA VAL A 92 6.20 -13.09 -9.34
C VAL A 92 6.46 -13.73 -10.72
N PRO A 93 5.68 -14.74 -11.18
CA PRO A 93 5.86 -15.28 -12.52
C PRO A 93 5.62 -14.25 -13.63
N ALA A 94 4.62 -13.38 -13.49
CA ALA A 94 4.33 -12.36 -14.51
C ALA A 94 5.42 -11.28 -14.58
N LEU A 95 6.02 -10.92 -13.44
CA LEU A 95 7.19 -10.03 -13.39
C LEU A 95 8.41 -10.68 -14.03
N ALA A 96 8.64 -11.97 -13.74
CA ALA A 96 9.73 -12.73 -14.34
C ALA A 96 9.62 -12.81 -15.87
N GLU A 97 8.40 -13.01 -16.40
CA GLU A 97 8.15 -12.99 -17.85
C GLU A 97 8.54 -11.66 -18.49
N ARG A 98 8.12 -10.53 -17.90
CA ARG A 98 8.48 -9.19 -18.39
C ARG A 98 9.98 -8.93 -18.29
N PHE A 99 10.60 -9.34 -17.18
CA PHE A 99 12.04 -9.16 -16.96
C PHE A 99 12.89 -10.00 -17.91
N ALA A 100 12.44 -11.21 -18.25
CA ALA A 100 13.08 -12.02 -19.29
C ALA A 100 13.08 -11.30 -20.64
N ALA A 101 11.95 -10.70 -21.02
CA ALA A 101 11.83 -9.95 -22.27
C ALA A 101 12.69 -8.67 -22.30
N SER A 102 12.91 -8.03 -21.15
CA SER A 102 13.66 -6.78 -21.04
C SER A 102 15.11 -6.95 -20.56
N GLY A 103 15.60 -8.18 -20.38
CA GLY A 103 16.96 -8.47 -19.87
C GLY A 103 17.22 -8.02 -18.42
N ARG A 104 16.17 -7.83 -17.63
CA ARG A 104 16.24 -7.40 -16.21
C ARG A 104 16.42 -8.59 -15.27
N SER A 105 16.87 -8.35 -14.05
CA SER A 105 17.14 -9.40 -13.07
C SER A 105 16.34 -9.36 -11.79
N LEU A 106 16.12 -10.56 -11.25
CA LEU A 106 15.55 -10.78 -9.93
C LEU A 106 16.63 -11.28 -8.96
N PHE A 107 16.55 -10.84 -7.71
CA PHE A 107 17.24 -11.48 -6.60
C PHE A 107 16.21 -12.14 -5.67
N LEU A 108 16.40 -13.41 -5.33
CA LEU A 108 15.51 -14.15 -4.45
C LEU A 108 16.11 -14.22 -3.04
N LEU A 109 15.42 -13.61 -2.06
CA LEU A 109 15.85 -13.54 -0.67
C LEU A 109 14.84 -14.23 0.24
N GLY A 110 15.29 -15.20 1.04
CA GLY A 110 14.44 -15.93 1.99
C GLY A 110 13.99 -17.30 1.49
N ALA A 111 12.85 -17.78 1.98
CA ALA A 111 12.45 -19.19 1.91
C ALA A 111 13.54 -20.15 2.45
N ARG A 112 13.30 -21.46 2.35
CA ARG A 112 14.36 -22.45 2.63
C ARG A 112 15.36 -22.50 1.45
N PRO A 113 16.65 -22.77 1.69
CA PRO A 113 17.67 -22.76 0.62
C PRO A 113 17.29 -23.58 -0.61
N GLU A 114 16.79 -24.81 -0.41
CA GLU A 114 16.37 -25.70 -1.48
C GLU A 114 15.14 -25.18 -2.24
N VAL A 115 14.21 -24.51 -1.53
CA VAL A 115 13.01 -23.92 -2.12
C VAL A 115 13.36 -22.71 -2.97
N ALA A 116 14.19 -21.80 -2.46
CA ALA A 116 14.59 -20.60 -3.18
C ALA A 116 15.39 -20.95 -4.44
N GLN A 117 16.30 -21.93 -4.34
CA GLN A 117 17.08 -22.43 -5.47
C GLN A 117 16.20 -23.09 -6.53
N THR A 118 15.32 -24.01 -6.12
CA THR A 118 14.36 -24.66 -7.04
C THR A 118 13.43 -23.64 -7.71
N ALA A 119 13.00 -22.60 -6.98
CA ALA A 119 12.17 -21.55 -7.54
C ALA A 119 12.92 -20.73 -8.60
N ALA A 120 14.20 -20.42 -8.38
CA ALA A 120 15.04 -19.75 -9.38
C ALA A 120 15.19 -20.59 -10.65
N GLU A 121 15.51 -21.87 -10.52
CA GLU A 121 15.67 -22.80 -11.64
C GLU A 121 14.38 -22.89 -12.48
N ARG A 122 13.24 -23.10 -11.82
CA ARG A 122 11.94 -23.18 -12.51
C ARG A 122 11.54 -21.88 -13.20
N LEU A 123 11.88 -20.72 -12.63
CA LEU A 123 11.62 -19.43 -13.29
C LEU A 123 12.47 -19.28 -14.54
N CYS A 124 13.75 -19.64 -14.49
CA CYS A 124 14.64 -19.62 -15.66
C CYS A 124 14.23 -20.63 -16.74
N GLU A 125 13.80 -21.83 -16.35
CA GLU A 125 13.28 -22.85 -17.28
C GLU A 125 12.01 -22.36 -17.97
N ARG A 126 11.10 -21.73 -17.21
CA ARG A 126 9.82 -21.25 -17.73
C ARG A 126 9.97 -20.00 -18.59
N PHE A 127 10.93 -19.12 -18.27
CA PHE A 127 11.14 -17.85 -18.95
C PHE A 127 12.58 -17.72 -19.44
N PRO A 128 12.92 -18.30 -20.61
CA PRO A 128 14.23 -18.16 -21.21
C PRO A 128 14.61 -16.69 -21.37
N GLY A 129 15.80 -16.31 -20.90
CA GLY A 129 16.27 -14.91 -20.88
C GLY A 129 16.12 -14.21 -19.53
N LEU A 130 15.38 -14.78 -18.58
CA LEU A 130 15.35 -14.27 -17.20
C LEU A 130 16.74 -14.36 -16.56
N ARG A 131 17.20 -13.26 -15.97
CA ARG A 131 18.42 -13.23 -15.17
C ARG A 131 18.08 -13.34 -13.69
N ILE A 132 18.53 -14.39 -13.02
CA ILE A 132 18.55 -14.42 -11.55
C ILE A 132 19.93 -13.95 -11.09
N SER A 133 20.02 -12.72 -10.57
CA SER A 133 21.31 -12.14 -10.15
C SER A 133 21.82 -12.67 -8.81
N GLY A 134 20.96 -13.34 -8.05
CA GLY A 134 21.35 -14.07 -6.85
C GLY A 134 20.18 -14.73 -6.14
N VAL A 135 20.52 -15.75 -5.35
CA VAL A 135 19.61 -16.45 -4.46
C VAL A 135 20.29 -16.53 -3.10
N TYR A 136 19.59 -16.13 -2.04
CA TYR A 136 20.11 -16.24 -0.68
C TYR A 136 19.01 -16.52 0.34
N SER A 137 19.16 -17.60 1.09
CA SER A 137 18.25 -17.96 2.18
C SER A 137 19.02 -17.87 3.51
N PRO A 138 18.94 -16.75 4.24
CA PRO A 138 19.56 -16.64 5.55
C PRO A 138 18.94 -17.65 6.53
N PRO A 139 19.68 -18.10 7.56
CA PRO A 139 19.13 -18.97 8.60
C PRO A 139 17.84 -18.40 9.20
N MET A 140 16.94 -19.30 9.61
CA MET A 140 15.70 -18.88 10.25
C MET A 140 16.01 -18.23 11.60
N ALA A 141 15.79 -16.93 11.67
CA ALA A 141 16.00 -16.11 12.85
C ALA A 141 14.89 -15.04 12.94
N ASP A 142 14.72 -14.50 14.15
CA ASP A 142 13.92 -13.30 14.39
C ASP A 142 14.57 -12.10 13.72
N LEU A 143 13.77 -11.07 13.43
CA LEU A 143 14.23 -9.91 12.67
C LEU A 143 15.52 -9.31 13.26
N GLU A 144 15.60 -9.14 14.58
CA GLU A 144 16.74 -8.51 15.25
C GLU A 144 18.02 -9.35 15.27
N SER A 145 17.93 -10.67 15.10
CA SER A 145 19.07 -11.59 15.19
C SER A 145 19.60 -12.05 13.83
N MET A 146 19.02 -11.55 12.74
CA MET A 146 19.49 -11.85 11.39
C MET A 146 20.82 -11.13 11.11
N ASP A 147 21.71 -11.79 10.36
CA ASP A 147 22.93 -11.15 9.83
C ASP A 147 22.59 -10.20 8.68
N HIS A 148 22.07 -9.03 9.03
CA HIS A 148 21.66 -7.99 8.10
C HIS A 148 22.83 -7.52 7.22
N ALA A 149 24.04 -7.40 7.79
CA ALA A 149 25.21 -6.93 7.07
C ALA A 149 25.57 -7.88 5.90
N THR A 150 25.54 -9.19 6.14
CA THR A 150 25.75 -10.17 5.05
C THR A 150 24.63 -10.15 4.03
N ILE A 151 23.37 -10.03 4.44
CA ILE A 151 22.24 -9.94 3.51
C ILE A 151 22.40 -8.72 2.59
N LEU A 152 22.62 -7.54 3.18
CA LEU A 152 22.78 -6.28 2.43
C LEU A 152 23.95 -6.34 1.47
N ARG A 153 25.11 -6.82 1.92
CA ARG A 153 26.30 -6.98 1.09
C ARG A 153 26.03 -7.86 -0.13
N ARG A 154 25.34 -8.99 0.05
CA ARG A 154 25.01 -9.92 -1.05
C ARG A 154 24.04 -9.29 -2.06
N VAL A 155 22.99 -8.63 -1.56
CA VAL A 155 21.99 -7.99 -2.42
C VAL A 155 22.63 -6.84 -3.22
N ASN A 156 23.34 -5.92 -2.54
CA ASN A 156 23.94 -4.76 -3.21
C ASN A 156 25.06 -5.17 -4.18
N ALA A 157 25.85 -6.20 -3.86
CA ALA A 157 26.86 -6.72 -4.79
C ALA A 157 26.24 -7.32 -6.06
N ALA A 158 25.05 -7.91 -5.96
CA ALA A 158 24.35 -8.51 -7.10
C ALA A 158 23.64 -7.48 -8.00
N ARG A 159 23.41 -6.25 -7.51
CA ARG A 159 22.70 -5.15 -8.20
C ARG A 159 21.46 -5.63 -8.98
N PRO A 160 20.47 -6.26 -8.31
CA PRO A 160 19.25 -6.66 -8.98
C PRO A 160 18.42 -5.48 -9.47
N ASP A 161 17.58 -5.72 -10.48
CA ASP A 161 16.53 -4.77 -10.86
C ASP A 161 15.35 -4.85 -9.89
N ALA A 162 15.01 -6.05 -9.38
CA ALA A 162 14.06 -6.22 -8.29
C ALA A 162 14.49 -7.27 -7.27
N LEU A 163 14.24 -6.98 -5.99
CA LEU A 163 14.46 -7.88 -4.86
C LEU A 163 13.15 -8.51 -4.41
N LEU A 164 13.08 -9.84 -4.41
CA LEU A 164 11.92 -10.59 -3.92
C LEU A 164 12.22 -11.15 -2.52
N VAL A 165 11.48 -10.71 -1.51
CA VAL A 165 11.70 -11.06 -0.10
C VAL A 165 10.61 -12.01 0.41
N ALA A 166 11.01 -13.22 0.77
CA ALA A 166 10.18 -14.31 1.25
C ALA A 166 10.48 -14.66 2.72
N PHE A 167 10.44 -13.64 3.60
CA PHE A 167 10.62 -13.81 5.05
C PHE A 167 9.30 -14.04 5.81
N GLY A 168 8.16 -13.86 5.13
CA GLY A 168 6.84 -13.93 5.72
C GLY A 168 6.41 -12.62 6.39
N ASN A 169 5.10 -12.40 6.47
CA ASN A 169 4.50 -11.24 7.10
C ASN A 169 4.48 -11.41 8.64
N PRO A 170 4.85 -10.39 9.44
CA PRO A 170 5.25 -9.02 9.08
C PRO A 170 6.76 -8.81 8.89
N LYS A 171 7.56 -9.87 8.99
CA LYS A 171 9.03 -9.78 9.01
C LYS A 171 9.59 -9.18 7.73
N GLN A 172 9.07 -9.56 6.56
CA GLN A 172 9.55 -9.05 5.27
C GLN A 172 9.25 -7.56 5.10
N GLU A 173 8.06 -7.08 5.48
CA GLU A 173 7.66 -5.67 5.37
C GLU A 173 8.54 -4.79 6.28
N LYS A 174 8.75 -5.23 7.52
CA LYS A 174 9.62 -4.56 8.49
C LYS A 174 11.07 -4.56 8.05
N TRP A 175 11.58 -5.69 7.56
CA TRP A 175 12.96 -5.79 7.09
C TRP A 175 13.23 -4.86 5.89
N ILE A 176 12.35 -4.87 4.88
CA ILE A 176 12.48 -3.99 3.71
C ILE A 176 12.45 -2.53 4.16
N HIS A 177 11.49 -2.16 5.00
CA HIS A 177 11.33 -0.78 5.45
C HIS A 177 12.54 -0.30 6.26
N ARG A 178 13.02 -1.12 7.21
CA ARG A 178 14.18 -0.82 8.06
C ARG A 178 15.45 -0.56 7.26
N HIS A 179 15.66 -1.32 6.18
CA HIS A 179 16.87 -1.25 5.37
C HIS A 179 16.70 -0.48 4.06
N ARG A 180 15.60 0.23 3.87
CA ARG A 180 15.27 0.92 2.61
C ARG A 180 16.31 1.94 2.14
N HIS A 181 17.09 2.49 3.07
CA HIS A 181 18.15 3.46 2.79
C HIS A 181 19.52 2.80 2.54
N SER A 182 19.67 1.52 2.90
CA SER A 182 20.91 0.75 2.72
C SER A 182 20.83 -0.22 1.55
N LEU A 183 19.64 -0.47 1.02
CA LEU A 183 19.39 -1.33 -0.12
C LEU A 183 19.59 -0.56 -1.43
N GLU A 184 20.54 -1.01 -2.24
CA GLU A 184 20.84 -0.44 -3.56
C GLU A 184 20.05 -1.18 -4.67
N VAL A 185 18.74 -1.31 -4.48
CA VAL A 185 17.82 -1.92 -5.45
C VAL A 185 16.65 -0.96 -5.71
N PRO A 186 16.18 -0.81 -6.96
CA PRO A 186 15.06 0.07 -7.26
C PRO A 186 13.75 -0.38 -6.59
N VAL A 187 13.51 -1.70 -6.53
CA VAL A 187 12.25 -2.26 -6.03
C VAL A 187 12.50 -3.45 -5.09
N ALA A 188 11.82 -3.48 -3.95
CA ALA A 188 11.73 -4.66 -3.08
C ALA A 188 10.28 -5.05 -2.84
N ILE A 189 9.98 -6.34 -3.04
CA ILE A 189 8.62 -6.89 -2.97
C ILE A 189 8.57 -7.94 -1.87
N GLY A 190 7.69 -7.75 -0.89
CA GLY A 190 7.33 -8.80 0.06
C GLY A 190 6.43 -9.83 -0.62
N ILE A 191 6.93 -11.06 -0.81
CA ILE A 191 6.23 -12.10 -1.61
C ILE A 191 5.71 -13.28 -0.78
N GLY A 192 5.94 -13.29 0.54
CA GLY A 192 5.44 -14.34 1.42
C GLY A 192 5.89 -15.73 0.96
N ALA A 193 4.93 -16.65 0.81
CA ALA A 193 5.17 -18.03 0.40
C ALA A 193 5.21 -18.24 -1.13
N SER A 194 5.38 -17.19 -1.93
CA SER A 194 5.34 -17.32 -3.39
C SER A 194 6.43 -18.23 -3.95
N LEU A 195 7.62 -18.26 -3.33
CA LEU A 195 8.70 -19.17 -3.73
C LEU A 195 8.32 -20.63 -3.48
N ASP A 196 7.63 -20.96 -2.38
CA ASP A 196 7.15 -22.31 -2.09
C ASP A 196 6.16 -22.80 -3.17
N PHE A 197 5.29 -21.92 -3.66
CA PHE A 197 4.37 -22.28 -4.75
C PHE A 197 5.11 -22.51 -6.08
N ILE A 198 6.09 -21.68 -6.40
CA ILE A 198 6.89 -21.81 -7.63
C ILE A 198 7.74 -23.09 -7.58
N ALA A 199 8.41 -23.35 -6.46
CA ALA A 199 9.17 -24.57 -6.21
C ALA A 199 8.29 -25.83 -6.13
N GLY A 200 6.97 -25.67 -6.05
CA GLY A 200 6.00 -26.78 -5.97
C GLY A 200 6.02 -27.51 -4.63
N SER A 201 6.68 -26.95 -3.61
CA SER A 201 6.63 -27.45 -2.23
C SER A 201 5.27 -27.17 -1.58
N ALA A 202 4.52 -26.20 -2.10
CA ALA A 202 3.14 -25.91 -1.73
C ALA A 202 2.20 -26.02 -2.95
N ARG A 203 1.02 -26.63 -2.76
CA ARG A 203 0.05 -26.86 -3.85
C ARG A 203 -0.95 -25.70 -3.95
N ARG A 204 -1.00 -25.02 -5.10
CA ARG A 204 -2.02 -24.01 -5.37
C ARG A 204 -3.39 -24.64 -5.63
N ALA A 205 -4.46 -23.86 -5.42
CA ALA A 205 -5.79 -24.26 -5.81
C ALA A 205 -5.91 -24.34 -7.35
N PRO A 206 -6.74 -25.23 -7.91
CA PRO A 206 -7.11 -25.19 -9.33
C PRO A 206 -7.60 -23.80 -9.78
N VAL A 207 -7.36 -23.42 -11.04
CA VAL A 207 -7.65 -22.07 -11.57
C VAL A 207 -9.12 -21.67 -11.36
N TRP A 208 -10.07 -22.58 -11.56
CA TRP A 208 -11.49 -22.29 -11.35
C TRP A 208 -11.83 -21.96 -9.89
N ILE A 209 -11.14 -22.59 -8.91
CA ILE A 209 -11.29 -22.26 -7.48
C ILE A 209 -10.71 -20.89 -7.18
N GLN A 210 -9.56 -20.56 -7.80
CA GLN A 210 -8.93 -19.26 -7.64
C GLN A 210 -9.80 -18.13 -8.24
N GLN A 211 -10.40 -18.36 -9.41
CA GLN A 211 -11.33 -17.43 -10.07
C GLN A 211 -12.63 -17.26 -9.29
N ALA A 212 -13.13 -18.34 -8.68
CA ALA A 212 -14.27 -18.29 -7.76
C ALA A 212 -13.94 -17.59 -6.41
N GLY A 213 -12.67 -17.25 -6.15
CA GLY A 213 -12.26 -16.64 -4.90
C GLY A 213 -12.20 -17.59 -3.70
N ALA A 214 -12.26 -18.90 -3.93
CA ALA A 214 -12.31 -19.93 -2.91
C ALA A 214 -10.93 -20.56 -2.63
N GLU A 215 -9.83 -19.93 -3.08
CA GLU A 215 -8.48 -20.44 -2.83
C GLU A 215 -8.17 -20.56 -1.32
N TRP A 216 -8.72 -19.68 -0.49
CA TRP A 216 -8.59 -19.76 0.96
C TRP A 216 -9.25 -21.02 1.55
N LEU A 217 -10.40 -21.45 1.02
CA LEU A 217 -11.06 -22.71 1.40
C LEU A 217 -10.23 -23.92 0.99
N TRP A 218 -9.68 -23.90 -0.22
CA TRP A 218 -8.78 -24.95 -0.69
C TRP A 218 -7.54 -25.07 0.21
N ARG A 219 -6.92 -23.95 0.58
CA ARG A 219 -5.76 -23.95 1.48
C ARG A 219 -6.15 -24.47 2.87
N LEU A 220 -7.31 -24.07 3.40
CA LEU A 220 -7.82 -24.59 4.67
C LEU A 220 -7.96 -26.12 4.65
N GLY A 221 -8.41 -26.70 3.54
CA GLY A 221 -8.48 -28.15 3.39
C GLY A 221 -7.11 -28.85 3.38
N ASN A 222 -6.06 -28.20 2.87
CA ASN A 222 -4.70 -28.76 2.80
C ASN A 222 -3.90 -28.57 4.09
N GLU A 223 -4.13 -27.48 4.83
CA GLU A 223 -3.43 -27.19 6.09
C GLU A 223 -4.40 -26.76 7.22
N PRO A 224 -5.38 -27.61 7.59
CA PRO A 224 -6.49 -27.23 8.47
C PRO A 224 -6.01 -26.77 9.84
N GLY A 225 -5.04 -27.44 10.45
CA GLY A 225 -4.56 -27.09 11.79
C GLY A 225 -3.94 -25.70 11.89
N ARG A 226 -3.14 -25.31 10.88
CA ARG A 226 -2.44 -24.02 10.86
C ARG A 226 -3.35 -22.89 10.39
N LEU A 227 -4.06 -23.11 9.28
CA LEU A 227 -4.86 -22.06 8.64
C LEU A 227 -6.19 -21.82 9.33
N TRP A 228 -6.80 -22.81 9.98
CA TRP A 228 -8.00 -22.59 10.80
C TRP A 228 -7.73 -21.59 11.92
N ARG A 229 -6.63 -21.80 12.67
CA ARG A 229 -6.23 -20.90 13.77
C ARG A 229 -5.97 -19.49 13.26
N ARG A 230 -5.31 -19.36 12.11
CA ARG A 230 -5.07 -18.08 11.45
C ARG A 230 -6.38 -17.41 11.06
N TYR A 231 -7.25 -18.08 10.31
CA TYR A 231 -8.51 -17.49 9.84
C TYR A 231 -9.48 -17.15 10.97
N ALA A 232 -9.57 -17.99 12.01
CA ALA A 232 -10.34 -17.66 13.21
C ALA A 232 -9.78 -16.43 13.92
N GLY A 233 -8.45 -16.33 14.03
CA GLY A 233 -7.77 -15.14 14.53
C GLY A 233 -8.07 -13.89 13.71
N ASP A 234 -7.81 -13.95 12.40
CA ASP A 234 -8.06 -12.86 11.45
C ASP A 234 -9.52 -12.41 11.53
N PHE A 235 -10.48 -13.34 11.50
CA PHE A 235 -11.90 -13.01 11.60
C PHE A 235 -12.24 -12.32 12.92
N ARG A 236 -11.72 -12.82 14.05
CA ARG A 236 -11.93 -12.23 15.37
C ARG A 236 -11.39 -10.79 15.45
N HIS A 237 -10.26 -10.51 14.81
CA HIS A 237 -9.65 -9.17 14.82
C HIS A 237 -10.29 -8.23 13.79
N LEU A 238 -10.65 -8.73 12.60
CA LEU A 238 -11.15 -7.92 11.49
C LEU A 238 -12.65 -7.65 11.57
N ALA A 239 -13.48 -8.63 11.95
CA ALA A 239 -14.93 -8.50 11.87
C ALA A 239 -15.47 -7.32 12.71
N PRO A 240 -15.06 -7.11 13.98
CA PRO A 240 -15.50 -5.96 14.76
C PRO A 240 -15.07 -4.64 14.12
N GLY A 241 -13.84 -4.58 13.59
CA GLY A 241 -13.30 -3.42 12.90
C GLY A 241 -14.08 -3.08 11.63
N LEU A 242 -14.36 -4.08 10.78
CA LEU A 242 -15.11 -3.90 9.53
C LEU A 242 -16.56 -3.52 9.79
N ILE A 243 -17.21 -4.14 10.78
CA ILE A 243 -18.58 -3.76 11.18
C ILE A 243 -18.60 -2.32 11.69
N ARG A 244 -17.63 -1.92 12.52
CA ARG A 244 -17.52 -0.54 13.00
C ARG A 244 -17.28 0.44 11.86
N TYR A 245 -16.37 0.11 10.93
CA TYR A 245 -16.08 0.91 9.74
C TYR A 245 -17.34 1.09 8.89
N TRP A 246 -18.03 0.00 8.58
CA TRP A 246 -19.26 0.02 7.79
C TRP A 246 -20.40 0.79 8.49
N ARG A 247 -20.53 0.67 9.81
CA ARG A 247 -21.51 1.45 10.59
C ARG A 247 -21.18 2.93 10.55
N LEU A 248 -19.91 3.31 10.74
CA LEU A 248 -19.48 4.71 10.74
C LEU A 248 -19.67 5.35 9.36
N THR A 249 -19.24 4.67 8.28
CA THR A 249 -19.50 5.14 6.90
C THR A 249 -21.01 5.32 6.65
N ARG A 250 -21.86 4.40 7.11
CA ARG A 250 -23.32 4.58 7.02
C ARG A 250 -23.85 5.73 7.88
N GLN A 251 -23.31 5.95 9.06
CA GLN A 251 -23.69 7.08 9.93
C GLN A 251 -23.30 8.43 9.35
N THR A 252 -22.24 8.48 8.53
CA THR A 252 -21.91 9.69 7.74
C THR A 252 -22.88 9.92 6.57
N ARG A 253 -23.85 9.04 6.28
CA ARG A 253 -24.95 9.38 5.37
C ARG A 253 -25.93 10.30 6.11
N SER A 254 -25.61 11.59 6.17
CA SER A 254 -26.55 12.58 6.71
C SER A 254 -27.83 12.60 5.87
N PRO A 255 -29.04 12.61 6.48
CA PRO A 255 -30.30 12.64 5.74
C PRO A 255 -30.66 14.02 5.17
N ARG A 256 -29.89 15.06 5.48
CA ARG A 256 -30.17 16.42 5.02
C ARG A 256 -29.67 16.58 3.58
N PRO A 257 -30.53 16.91 2.60
CA PRO A 257 -30.06 17.24 1.27
C PRO A 257 -29.12 18.45 1.37
N PRO A 258 -28.03 18.47 0.61
CA PRO A 258 -27.13 19.61 0.57
C PRO A 258 -27.86 20.85 0.08
N GLU A 259 -27.47 22.02 0.57
CA GLU A 259 -27.94 23.29 0.00
C GLU A 259 -27.46 23.36 -1.46
N GLU A 260 -28.34 23.72 -2.39
CA GLU A 260 -27.97 23.81 -3.81
C GLU A 260 -26.78 24.77 -3.98
N GLY A 261 -25.66 24.25 -4.52
CA GLY A 261 -24.41 24.99 -4.68
C GLY A 261 -23.40 24.86 -3.53
N SER A 262 -23.72 24.15 -2.43
CA SER A 262 -22.78 23.95 -1.31
C SER A 262 -21.90 22.71 -1.43
N ASP A 263 -22.29 21.72 -2.25
CA ASP A 263 -21.61 20.42 -2.36
C ASP A 263 -20.48 20.41 -3.40
N GLY A 264 -19.41 19.69 -3.08
CA GLY A 264 -18.28 19.46 -3.98
C GLY A 264 -16.94 19.84 -3.38
N ILE A 265 -15.92 19.80 -4.24
CA ILE A 265 -14.54 20.05 -3.87
C ILE A 265 -14.12 21.39 -4.47
N ARG A 266 -13.57 22.28 -3.63
CA ARG A 266 -13.18 23.64 -4.02
C ARG A 266 -11.84 24.02 -3.43
N ALA A 267 -11.10 24.87 -4.14
CA ALA A 267 -9.96 25.56 -3.54
C ALA A 267 -10.50 26.63 -2.58
N ILE A 268 -10.03 26.62 -1.34
CA ILE A 268 -10.34 27.65 -0.32
C ILE A 268 -9.09 28.48 0.05
N GLY A 269 -7.97 28.21 -0.63
CA GLY A 269 -6.69 28.91 -0.51
C GLY A 269 -5.65 28.27 -1.43
N PRO A 270 -4.43 28.83 -1.55
CA PRO A 270 -3.37 28.27 -2.39
C PRO A 270 -2.99 26.84 -1.98
N HIS A 271 -3.04 26.55 -0.68
CA HIS A 271 -2.71 25.25 -0.08
C HIS A 271 -3.88 24.56 0.60
N SER A 272 -5.10 25.01 0.34
CA SER A 272 -6.25 24.61 1.13
C SER A 272 -7.38 24.11 0.23
N ILE A 273 -7.82 22.88 0.49
CA ILE A 273 -8.88 22.19 -0.25
C ILE A 273 -10.08 22.06 0.69
N GLY A 274 -11.22 22.63 0.30
CA GLY A 274 -12.49 22.45 1.00
C GLY A 274 -13.29 21.32 0.38
N VAL A 275 -13.80 20.41 1.21
CA VAL A 275 -14.71 19.34 0.81
C VAL A 275 -16.04 19.52 1.54
N ALA A 276 -17.09 19.73 0.78
CA ALA A 276 -18.45 19.90 1.30
C ALA A 276 -19.38 18.83 0.75
N GLY A 277 -20.26 18.32 1.60
CA GLY A 277 -21.18 17.25 1.24
C GLY A 277 -20.54 15.87 1.20
N ARG A 278 -20.76 15.14 0.11
CA ARG A 278 -20.28 13.75 -0.05
C ARG A 278 -18.88 13.70 -0.65
N PHE A 279 -18.01 12.91 -0.04
CA PHE A 279 -16.67 12.63 -0.55
C PHE A 279 -16.45 11.14 -0.78
N GLY A 280 -16.55 10.72 -2.03
CA GLY A 280 -16.35 9.34 -2.42
C GLY A 280 -15.72 9.20 -3.80
N ALA A 281 -15.87 8.01 -4.39
CA ALA A 281 -15.28 7.67 -5.68
C ALA A 281 -15.68 8.65 -6.81
N ASP A 282 -16.90 9.19 -6.78
CA ASP A 282 -17.44 10.14 -7.75
C ASP A 282 -16.71 11.50 -7.74
N GLN A 283 -16.20 11.92 -6.58
CA GLN A 283 -15.52 13.20 -6.42
C GLN A 283 -14.00 13.12 -6.61
N ARG A 284 -13.44 11.92 -6.82
CA ARG A 284 -11.99 11.69 -6.89
C ARG A 284 -11.29 12.57 -7.94
N GLY A 285 -11.82 12.64 -9.16
CA GLY A 285 -11.19 13.41 -10.24
C GLY A 285 -11.08 14.91 -9.92
N ALA A 286 -12.14 15.48 -9.33
CA ALA A 286 -12.14 16.88 -8.87
C ALA A 286 -11.12 17.08 -7.73
N PHE A 287 -11.05 16.15 -6.79
CA PHE A 287 -10.05 16.19 -5.69
C PHE A 287 -8.63 16.16 -6.21
N GLU A 288 -8.29 15.19 -7.07
CA GLU A 288 -6.94 15.00 -7.60
C GLU A 288 -6.45 16.24 -8.37
N THR A 289 -7.34 16.85 -9.16
CA THR A 289 -7.04 18.07 -9.92
C THR A 289 -6.66 19.23 -8.99
N LEU A 290 -7.46 19.45 -7.95
CA LEU A 290 -7.21 20.52 -6.98
C LEU A 290 -5.99 20.23 -6.10
N ALA A 291 -5.82 18.99 -5.67
CA ALA A 291 -4.66 18.51 -4.91
C ALA A 291 -3.34 18.77 -5.64
N LEU A 292 -3.27 18.40 -6.92
CA LEU A 292 -2.08 18.65 -7.74
C LEU A 292 -1.83 20.16 -7.90
N ARG A 293 -2.88 20.96 -8.11
CA ARG A 293 -2.76 22.42 -8.19
C ARG A 293 -2.21 23.03 -6.90
N SER A 294 -2.72 22.61 -5.74
CA SER A 294 -2.24 23.08 -4.43
C SER A 294 -0.79 22.70 -4.16
N LEU A 295 -0.33 21.55 -4.66
CA LEU A 295 1.05 21.13 -4.52
C LEU A 295 2.01 21.86 -5.48
N VAL A 296 1.57 22.13 -6.71
CA VAL A 296 2.39 22.85 -7.71
C VAL A 296 2.46 24.34 -7.40
N GLY A 297 1.36 24.96 -6.95
CA GLY A 297 1.33 26.38 -6.57
C GLY A 297 2.38 26.74 -5.53
N GLY A 298 2.53 25.92 -4.49
CA GLY A 298 3.52 26.16 -3.44
C GLY A 298 4.95 25.96 -3.89
N LEU A 299 5.18 25.03 -4.83
CA LEU A 299 6.51 24.87 -5.41
C LEU A 299 6.90 26.13 -6.19
N ALA A 300 5.97 26.71 -6.94
CA ALA A 300 6.19 27.94 -7.71
C ALA A 300 6.32 29.19 -6.83
N GLU A 301 5.67 29.24 -5.67
CA GLU A 301 5.87 30.30 -4.66
C GLU A 301 7.25 30.16 -3.99
N ARG A 302 7.63 28.95 -3.57
CA ARG A 302 8.97 28.66 -3.03
C ARG A 302 10.11 29.01 -3.98
N MET A 303 9.98 28.66 -5.26
CA MET A 303 10.99 29.00 -6.27
C MET A 303 11.13 30.52 -6.50
N ARG A 304 10.09 31.31 -6.18
CA ARG A 304 10.17 32.78 -6.24
C ARG A 304 10.79 33.39 -4.99
N GLU A 305 10.55 32.80 -3.83
CA GLU A 305 11.03 33.29 -2.54
C GLU A 305 12.47 32.87 -2.23
N GLU A 306 12.93 31.72 -2.73
CA GLU A 306 14.29 31.19 -2.50
C GLU A 306 14.95 30.69 -3.80
N PRO A 307 15.49 31.58 -4.66
CA PRO A 307 16.07 31.20 -5.96
C PRO A 307 17.38 30.38 -5.87
N GLU A 308 18.08 30.40 -4.73
CA GLU A 308 19.46 29.88 -4.58
C GLU A 308 19.64 28.75 -3.56
N ALA A 309 18.57 28.16 -3.01
CA ALA A 309 18.71 27.15 -1.96
C ALA A 309 19.07 25.74 -2.50
N THR A 310 20.37 25.39 -2.49
CA THR A 310 20.90 24.04 -2.74
C THR A 310 21.00 23.16 -1.48
N SER A 311 20.20 23.42 -0.44
CA SER A 311 20.18 22.66 0.83
C SER A 311 18.84 21.94 1.05
N PRO A 312 18.80 20.77 1.73
CA PRO A 312 17.57 20.01 1.91
C PRO A 312 16.54 20.78 2.77
N PRO A 313 15.22 20.65 2.53
CA PRO A 313 14.23 21.59 3.05
C PRO A 313 14.01 21.40 4.55
N GLY A 314 14.34 22.44 5.34
CA GLY A 314 14.19 22.49 6.80
C GLY A 314 12.94 23.22 7.32
N SER A 315 12.05 23.70 6.45
CA SER A 315 10.71 24.17 6.82
C SER A 315 9.68 23.45 5.93
N SER A 316 8.71 22.75 6.51
CA SER A 316 7.71 21.99 5.75
C SER A 316 6.46 22.86 5.54
N GLY A 317 6.12 23.17 4.29
CA GLY A 317 4.80 23.73 3.98
C GLY A 317 3.71 22.70 4.29
N HIS A 318 2.51 23.17 4.64
CA HIS A 318 1.36 22.30 4.88
C HIS A 318 0.35 22.41 3.74
N VAL A 319 -0.24 21.27 3.34
CA VAL A 319 -1.48 21.22 2.56
C VAL A 319 -2.64 20.94 3.51
N TYR A 320 -3.64 21.82 3.50
CA TYR A 320 -4.78 21.76 4.38
C TYR A 320 -5.99 21.16 3.64
N VAL A 321 -6.68 20.22 4.28
CA VAL A 321 -7.94 19.69 3.80
C VAL A 321 -9.03 19.95 4.83
N ASP A 322 -9.97 20.83 4.48
CA ASP A 322 -11.10 21.18 5.32
C ASP A 322 -12.29 20.26 5.01
N LEU A 323 -12.60 19.38 5.97
CA LEU A 323 -13.74 18.47 5.93
C LEU A 323 -14.86 18.93 6.86
N ARG A 324 -14.86 20.20 7.32
CA ARG A 324 -15.89 20.70 8.26
C ARG A 324 -17.29 20.68 7.68
N ALA A 325 -17.41 20.95 6.38
CA ALA A 325 -18.65 20.85 5.63
C ALA A 325 -18.89 19.45 5.02
N CYS A 326 -17.96 18.51 5.20
CA CYS A 326 -18.11 17.15 4.72
C CYS A 326 -19.14 16.42 5.59
N THR A 327 -20.15 15.84 4.95
CA THR A 327 -21.21 15.09 5.61
C THR A 327 -20.95 13.59 5.53
N TYR A 328 -20.43 13.10 4.40
CA TYR A 328 -20.19 11.70 4.09
C TYR A 328 -18.79 11.45 3.54
N ILE A 329 -18.10 10.42 4.00
CA ILE A 329 -16.86 9.95 3.40
C ILE A 329 -16.79 8.42 3.37
N ASP A 330 -16.44 7.86 2.22
CA ASP A 330 -16.26 6.41 2.02
C ASP A 330 -14.76 6.01 1.95
N SER A 331 -14.47 4.72 1.72
CA SER A 331 -13.08 4.26 1.62
C SER A 331 -12.31 4.84 0.44
N ALA A 332 -12.98 5.24 -0.64
CA ALA A 332 -12.35 5.89 -1.79
C ALA A 332 -12.01 7.35 -1.48
N GLY A 333 -12.88 8.08 -0.77
CA GLY A 333 -12.61 9.42 -0.28
C GLY A 333 -11.45 9.44 0.72
N LEU A 334 -11.42 8.49 1.66
CA LEU A 334 -10.26 8.29 2.55
C LEU A 334 -8.98 7.95 1.77
N GLY A 335 -9.10 7.18 0.69
CA GLY A 335 -8.00 6.89 -0.23
C GLY A 335 -7.46 8.13 -0.94
N CYS A 336 -8.32 9.08 -1.30
CA CYS A 336 -7.90 10.37 -1.87
C CYS A 336 -7.05 11.16 -0.86
N LEU A 337 -7.46 11.20 0.41
CA LEU A 337 -6.68 11.83 1.49
C LEU A 337 -5.32 11.14 1.67
N ALA A 338 -5.30 9.81 1.72
CA ALA A 338 -4.06 9.04 1.84
C ALA A 338 -3.12 9.26 0.64
N SER A 339 -3.67 9.35 -0.58
CA SER A 339 -2.86 9.63 -1.77
C SER A 339 -2.30 11.05 -1.75
N LEU A 340 -3.07 12.04 -1.27
CA LEU A 340 -2.56 13.40 -1.10
C LEU A 340 -1.45 13.44 -0.07
N ALA A 341 -1.62 12.76 1.06
CA ALA A 341 -0.58 12.67 2.10
C ALA A 341 0.72 12.09 1.55
N HIS A 342 0.64 11.02 0.74
CA HIS A 342 1.79 10.41 0.09
C HIS A 342 2.48 11.35 -0.90
N GLU A 343 1.70 12.00 -1.78
CA GLU A 343 2.23 12.92 -2.79
C GLU A 343 2.83 14.20 -2.17
N ALA A 344 2.17 14.75 -1.14
CA ALA A 344 2.64 15.91 -0.40
C ALA A 344 4.01 15.65 0.23
N ARG A 345 4.16 14.52 0.94
CA ARG A 345 5.42 14.13 1.59
C ARG A 345 6.54 13.87 0.60
N ALA A 346 6.23 13.26 -0.55
CA ALA A 346 7.19 13.07 -1.62
C ALA A 346 7.74 14.41 -2.18
N ARG A 347 7.02 15.52 -1.97
CA ARG A 347 7.39 16.88 -2.37
C ARG A 347 7.86 17.76 -1.20
N GLY A 348 8.04 17.18 -0.01
CA GLY A 348 8.48 17.92 1.18
C GLY A 348 7.39 18.75 1.88
N TYR A 349 6.11 18.49 1.59
CA TYR A 349 4.98 19.05 2.31
C TYR A 349 4.44 18.04 3.33
N ASP A 350 3.81 18.55 4.38
CA ASP A 350 2.97 17.74 5.26
C ASP A 350 1.48 18.04 5.02
N ILE A 351 0.59 17.16 5.46
CA ILE A 351 -0.85 17.32 5.30
C ILE A 351 -1.49 17.58 6.66
N ARG A 352 -2.49 18.46 6.70
CA ARG A 352 -3.38 18.62 7.86
C ARG A 352 -4.83 18.52 7.44
N VAL A 353 -5.58 17.67 8.13
CA VAL A 353 -7.01 17.47 7.87
C VAL A 353 -7.82 18.08 9.01
N TYR A 354 -8.82 18.90 8.70
CA TYR A 354 -9.76 19.46 9.68
C TYR A 354 -11.06 18.68 9.62
N PRO A 355 -11.28 17.72 10.51
CA PRO A 355 -12.45 16.88 10.47
C PRO A 355 -13.68 17.63 11.00
N GLY A 356 -14.77 17.61 10.23
CA GLY A 356 -16.04 18.18 10.65
C GLY A 356 -16.75 17.37 11.71
N SER A 357 -17.68 16.53 11.25
CA SER A 357 -18.59 15.80 12.15
C SER A 357 -17.86 14.81 13.07
N PRO A 358 -18.40 14.53 14.27
CA PRO A 358 -17.88 13.47 15.14
C PRO A 358 -17.82 12.09 14.47
N ALA A 359 -18.70 11.83 13.50
CA ALA A 359 -18.69 10.60 12.72
C ALA A 359 -17.46 10.52 11.80
N ILE A 360 -17.12 11.61 11.11
CA ILE A 360 -15.89 11.71 10.29
C ILE A 360 -14.65 11.61 11.16
N ARG A 361 -14.61 12.29 12.32
CA ARG A 361 -13.50 12.16 13.29
C ARG A 361 -13.28 10.70 13.70
N ARG A 362 -14.35 10.00 14.09
CA ARG A 362 -14.27 8.58 14.48
C ARG A 362 -13.83 7.68 13.34
N LEU A 363 -14.22 7.99 12.11
CA LEU A 363 -13.84 7.24 10.91
C LEU A 363 -12.37 7.47 10.56
N LEU A 364 -11.86 8.69 10.65
CA LEU A 364 -10.42 8.98 10.53
C LEU A 364 -9.63 8.32 11.67
N GLY A 365 -10.17 8.26 12.88
CA GLY A 365 -9.57 7.52 13.98
C GLY A 365 -9.51 6.00 13.77
N LEU A 366 -10.23 5.43 12.79
CA LEU A 366 -10.15 4.00 12.52
C LEU A 366 -8.78 3.61 11.96
N GLY A 367 -8.10 2.74 12.70
CA GLY A 367 -6.72 2.39 12.42
C GLY A 367 -5.75 3.56 12.62
N GLY A 368 -6.14 4.66 13.29
CA GLY A 368 -5.23 5.80 13.51
C GLY A 368 -4.88 6.57 12.23
N LEU A 369 -5.81 6.67 11.27
CA LEU A 369 -5.60 7.40 10.01
C LEU A 369 -5.55 8.92 10.24
N ASP A 370 -6.25 9.41 11.25
CA ASP A 370 -6.15 10.76 11.82
C ASP A 370 -4.69 11.16 12.11
N GLN A 371 -3.92 10.30 12.79
CA GLN A 371 -2.50 10.53 13.06
C GLN A 371 -1.68 10.57 11.77
N HIS A 372 -2.00 9.68 10.82
CA HIS A 372 -1.32 9.65 9.53
C HIS A 372 -1.66 10.84 8.63
N LEU A 373 -2.80 11.49 8.83
CA LEU A 373 -3.27 12.63 8.05
C LEU A 373 -3.10 13.97 8.77
N GLY A 374 -2.44 13.99 9.93
CA GLY A 374 -2.25 15.21 10.71
C GLY A 374 -3.58 15.87 11.09
N ALA A 375 -4.57 15.08 11.52
CA ALA A 375 -5.88 15.60 11.85
C ALA A 375 -5.80 16.56 13.05
N ALA A 376 -6.32 17.78 12.89
CA ALA A 376 -6.26 18.84 13.90
C ALA A 376 -7.67 19.30 14.31
N ASP A 377 -7.86 19.63 15.59
CA ASP A 377 -9.18 19.95 16.13
C ASP A 377 -9.68 21.36 15.79
N ASP A 378 -8.80 22.34 15.52
CA ASP A 378 -9.21 23.72 15.20
C ASP A 378 -8.25 24.47 14.24
N VAL A 379 -8.83 25.38 13.44
CA VAL A 379 -8.15 26.48 12.74
C VAL A 379 -8.40 27.75 13.55
N GLU A 380 -7.54 28.06 14.52
CA GLU A 380 -7.38 29.46 14.91
C GLU A 380 -6.36 30.08 13.94
N GLY A 381 -6.85 30.91 13.00
CA GLY A 381 -5.98 31.86 12.28
C GLY A 381 -5.72 31.62 10.78
N VAL A 382 -6.73 31.30 9.97
CA VAL A 382 -6.66 31.62 8.52
C VAL A 382 -7.82 32.57 8.21
N GLY A 383 -7.57 33.86 8.46
CA GLY A 383 -8.39 34.98 8.04
C GLY A 383 -7.71 35.76 6.92
#